data_AF-A0AA34Z4K1-F1
#
_entry.id   AF-A0AA34Z4K1-F1
#
_cell.length_a   1.000
_cell.length_b   1.000
_cell.length_c   1.000
_cell.angle_alpha   90.00
_cell.angle_beta   90.00
_cell.angle_gamma   90.00
#
_symmetry.space_group_name_H-M   'P 1'
#
loop_
_entity.id
_entity.type
_entity.pdbx_description
1 polymer ?
#
loop_
_entity_poly.entity_id
_entity_poly.type
_entity_poly.pdbx_seq_one_letter_code
_entity_poly.pdbx_strand_id
1 'polypeptide(L)' 'MSTDFMTEKEVSELLGKKRTALYHLRKRHGFPAPVLTHPAKYSRLAVEKWISDGGVNRSV' A
#
# COMPACT_ATOMS: atom_id res chain seq x y z
N MET A 1 -2.35 -11.65 -17.87
CA MET A 1 -2.00 -10.52 -16.99
C MET A 1 -1.98 -11.06 -15.57
N SER A 2 -0.79 -11.32 -15.03
CA SER A 2 -0.65 -11.87 -13.68
C SER A 2 -1.14 -10.81 -12.68
N THR A 3 -2.23 -11.10 -11.98
CA THR A 3 -2.71 -10.23 -10.91
C THR A 3 -1.80 -10.40 -9.70
N ASP A 4 -0.68 -9.68 -9.70
CA ASP A 4 0.27 -9.66 -8.60
C ASP A 4 -0.32 -8.85 -7.44
N PHE A 5 -0.99 -9.59 -6.55
CA PHE A 5 -1.49 -9.09 -5.29
C PHE A 5 -0.46 -9.29 -4.19
N MET A 6 -0.33 -8.29 -3.32
CA MET A 6 0.49 -8.35 -2.12
C MET A 6 -0.39 -8.41 -0.89
N THR A 7 -0.02 -9.26 0.06
CA THR A 7 -0.61 -9.29 1.39
C THR A 7 -0.22 -8.04 2.18
N GLU A 8 -0.98 -7.73 3.22
CA GLU A 8 -0.64 -6.62 4.12
C GLU A 8 0.75 -6.79 4.77
N LYS A 9 1.20 -8.03 4.99
CA LYS A 9 2.54 -8.32 5.51
C LYS A 9 3.63 -7.92 4.51
N GLU A 10 3.51 -8.33 3.26
CA GLU A 10 4.48 -7.99 2.21
C GLU A 10 4.55 -6.48 1.97
N VAL A 11 3.41 -5.78 2.00
CA VAL A 11 3.38 -4.32 1.88
C VAL A 11 4.06 -3.65 3.08
N SER A 12 3.83 -4.17 4.28
CA SER A 12 4.47 -3.70 5.52
C SER A 12 5.99 -3.86 5.46
N GLU A 13 6.47 -5.01 4.97
CA GLU A 13 7.89 -5.31 4.78
C GLU A 13 8.51 -4.43 3.68
N LEU A 14 7.83 -4.27 2.54
CA LEU A 14 8.26 -3.43 1.42
C LEU A 14 8.50 -1.97 1.86
N LEU A 15 7.60 -1.42 2.67
CA LEU A 15 7.72 -0.06 3.18
C LEU A 15 8.65 0.07 4.39
N GLY A 16 9.10 -1.05 4.97
CA GLY A 16 9.84 -1.06 6.24
C GLY A 16 9.06 -0.43 7.40
N LYS A 17 7.72 -0.49 7.36
CA LYS A 17 6.82 0.10 8.37
C LYS A 17 5.94 -0.98 8.97
N LYS A 18 5.50 -0.79 10.22
CA LYS A 18 4.54 -1.70 10.88
C LYS A 18 3.17 -1.66 10.19
N ARG A 19 2.42 -2.76 10.24
CA ARG A 19 1.04 -2.85 9.70
C ARG A 19 0.12 -1.72 10.17
N THR A 20 0.23 -1.29 11.43
CA THR A 20 -0.54 -0.16 11.97
C THR A 20 -0.26 1.16 11.24
N ALA A 21 0.95 1.36 10.70
CA ALA A 21 1.28 2.52 9.91
C ALA A 21 0.48 2.56 8.58
N LEU A 22 0.16 1.41 7.99
CA LEU A 22 -0.64 1.33 6.77
C LEU A 22 -2.03 1.98 6.98
N TYR A 23 -2.61 1.86 8.17
CA TYR A 23 -3.85 2.54 8.51
C TYR A 23 -3.70 4.08 8.42
N HIS A 24 -2.65 4.62 9.01
CA HIS A 24 -2.36 6.06 8.95
C HIS A 24 -2.07 6.53 7.52
N LEU A 25 -1.31 5.74 6.75
CA LEU A 25 -1.00 6.02 5.36
C LEU A 25 -2.27 6.08 4.49
N ARG A 26 -3.21 5.16 4.69
CA ARG A 26 -4.51 5.18 3.98
C ARG A 26 -5.35 6.41 4.35
N LYS A 27 -5.35 6.78 5.64
CA LYS A 27 -6.20 7.89 6.13
C LYS A 27 -5.63 9.28 5.84
N ARG A 28 -4.31 9.44 5.83
CA ARG A 28 -3.65 10.77 5.78
C ARG A 28 -2.83 11.03 4.53
N HIS A 29 -2.36 9.99 3.84
CA HIS A 29 -1.37 10.12 2.75
C HIS A 29 -1.83 9.47 1.44
N GLY A 30 -3.13 9.20 1.29
CA GLY A 30 -3.71 8.66 0.06
C GLY A 30 -3.16 7.29 -0.36
N PHE A 31 -2.69 6.50 0.61
CA PHE A 31 -2.16 5.16 0.31
C PHE A 31 -3.25 4.27 -0.31
N PRO A 32 -2.91 3.41 -1.29
CA PRO A 32 -3.88 2.57 -1.97
C PRO A 32 -4.75 1.76 -1.02
N ALA A 33 -6.05 1.70 -1.31
CA ALA A 33 -6.96 0.79 -0.63
C ALA A 33 -6.67 -0.66 -1.08
N PRO A 34 -6.89 -1.65 -0.19
CA PRO A 34 -6.80 -3.03 -0.59
C PRO A 34 -7.93 -3.39 -1.56
N VAL A 35 -7.63 -4.21 -2.56
CA VAL A 35 -8.56 -4.74 -3.57
C VAL A 35 -9.50 -5.78 -2.96
N LEU A 36 -9.01 -6.58 -2.00
CA LEU A 36 -9.79 -7.53 -1.21
C LEU A 36 -9.61 -7.22 0.27
N THR A 37 -10.65 -7.38 1.09
CA THR A 37 -10.62 -7.02 2.52
C THR A 37 -10.42 -8.23 3.44
N HIS A 38 -10.76 -9.45 3.01
CA HIS A 38 -10.67 -10.67 3.82
C HIS A 38 -10.11 -11.86 3.01
N PRO A 39 -8.78 -12.09 2.99
CA PRO A 39 -7.72 -11.30 3.60
C PRO A 39 -7.39 -10.03 2.80
N ALA A 40 -6.83 -9.02 3.48
CA ALA A 40 -6.41 -7.77 2.85
C ALA A 40 -5.35 -8.01 1.77
N LYS A 41 -5.69 -7.72 0.50
CA LYS A 41 -4.77 -7.81 -0.64
C LYS A 41 -4.66 -6.47 -1.35
N TYR A 42 -3.44 -6.03 -1.60
CA TYR A 42 -3.11 -4.81 -2.32
C TYR A 42 -2.66 -5.15 -3.73
N SER A 43 -2.98 -4.30 -4.70
CA SER A 43 -2.34 -4.39 -6.01
C SER A 43 -0.89 -3.94 -5.87
N ARG A 44 0.07 -4.81 -6.26
CA ARG A 44 1.50 -4.46 -6.26
C ARG A 44 1.74 -3.17 -7.04
N LEU A 45 1.17 -3.10 -8.24
CA LEU A 45 1.26 -1.95 -9.13
C LEU A 45 0.81 -0.64 -8.46
N ALA A 46 -0.32 -0.67 -7.73
CA ALA A 46 -0.83 0.52 -7.06
C ALA A 46 0.11 0.99 -5.93
N VAL A 47 0.67 0.06 -5.16
CA VAL A 47 1.61 0.36 -4.08
C VAL A 47 2.92 0.92 -4.63
N GLU A 48 3.50 0.26 -5.62
CA GLU A 48 4.73 0.71 -6.29
C GLU A 48 4.54 2.07 -6.95
N LYS A 49 3.41 2.29 -7.64
CA LYS A 49 3.07 3.59 -8.20
C LYS A 49 2.98 4.67 -7.14
N TRP A 50 2.31 4.40 -6.01
CA TRP A 50 2.22 5.38 -4.92
C TRP A 50 3.59 5.74 -4.35
N ILE A 51 4.51 4.77 -4.23
CA ILE A 51 5.90 5.02 -3.82
C ILE A 51 6.62 5.87 -4.88
N SER A 52 6.50 5.52 -6.16
CA SER A 52 7.09 6.24 -7.28
C SER A 52 6.58 7.68 -7.40
N ASP A 53 5.30 7.92 -7.08
CA ASP A 53 4.66 9.23 -7.09
C ASP A 53 5.07 10.11 -5.88
N GLY A 54 6.02 9.65 -5.04
CA GLY A 54 6.55 10.39 -3.90
C GLY A 54 6.06 9.91 -2.53
N GLY A 55 5.17 8.92 -2.49
CA GLY A 55 4.68 8.29 -1.27
C GLY A 55 4.08 9.29 -0.28
N VAL A 56 4.64 9.33 0.94
CA VAL A 56 4.21 10.26 2.01
C VAL A 56 4.49 11.73 1.64
N ASN A 57 5.52 11.98 0.83
CA ASN A 57 5.95 13.32 0.41
C ASN A 57 5.25 13.80 -0.85
N ARG A 58 4.29 13.03 -1.37
CA ARG A 58 3.42 13.51 -2.44
C ARG A 58 2.72 14.77 -1.94
N SER A 59 2.98 15.89 -2.60
CA SER A 59 2.22 17.13 -2.43
C SER A 59 0.79 16.83 -2.92
N VAL A 60 -0.08 16.43 -1.99
CA VAL A 60 -1.53 16.30 -2.22
C VAL A 60 -2.14 17.68 -2.39
#